data_AF-A0A952H8M0-F1
#
_entry.id   AF-A0A952H8M0-F1
#
_cell.length_a   1.000
_cell.length_b   1.000
_cell.length_c   1.000
_cell.angle_alpha   90.00
_cell.angle_beta   90.00
_cell.angle_gamma   90.00
#
_symmetry.space_group_name_H-M   'P 1'
#
loop_
_entity.id
_entity.type
_entity.pdbx_description
1 polymer ?
#
loop_
_entity_poly.entity_id
_entity_poly.type
_entity_poly.pdbx_seq_one_letter_code
_entity_poly.pdbx_strand_id
1 'polypeptide(L)'
;MSTPSRRLPHIDALKAIAAQAIVLHHLVSYGPIARAAHEVLPLLAGFMHQYGRMAVQIFLVVGGYLSARGLSPRGQALQAAAPELLWRRYLRLVLPFLAALALTLGASGLIVSSWPELVPTDISFGQLFAHALLLHDVLGYEALTVGAWYVAIDLQLFALLVGLLWLARRGWRHPSRLVVGPLLVAGAALASAFVFNRQSDLDAYGIYFFASYGLGAMVHWLSLWRHRRAGLVLLAAAVGAALMLEWRGRLALALATALWLAWAQQRQADGRPLVPSGWAPTLARWATPSYALFLLHFPVLLLTNALLANLPGASPEAGLLLLAATWLLSNCLAVPFHRWVEAPAARFDPLAWLPQLAPRLLSRR
;
A
#
# COMPACT_ATOMS: atom_id res chain seq x y z
N MET A 1 -22.45 -11.34 14.11
CA MET A 1 -21.36 -10.90 15.00
C MET A 1 -20.04 -11.29 14.36
N SER A 2 -19.32 -10.35 13.78
CA SER A 2 -17.99 -10.60 13.22
C SER A 2 -17.04 -10.94 14.37
N THR A 3 -16.41 -12.10 14.32
CA THR A 3 -15.31 -12.44 15.22
C THR A 3 -14.28 -11.30 15.11
N PRO A 4 -13.84 -10.67 16.21
CA PRO A 4 -12.83 -9.63 16.11
C PRO A 4 -11.62 -10.24 15.41
N SER A 5 -11.28 -9.72 14.23
CA SER A 5 -10.10 -10.18 13.51
C SER A 5 -8.92 -10.01 14.45
N ARG A 6 -8.33 -11.12 14.93
CA ARG A 6 -7.14 -11.05 15.78
C ARG A 6 -6.10 -10.21 15.03
N ARG A 7 -5.83 -9.00 15.55
CA ARG A 7 -4.75 -8.14 15.06
C ARG A 7 -3.44 -8.94 15.11
N LEU A 8 -2.58 -8.71 14.13
CA LEU A 8 -1.28 -9.35 14.04
C LEU A 8 -0.22 -8.29 14.38
N PRO A 9 0.30 -8.26 15.63
CA PRO A 9 1.17 -7.17 16.08
C PRO A 9 2.45 -7.01 15.24
N HIS A 10 2.97 -8.11 14.70
CA HIS A 10 4.13 -8.10 13.81
C HIS A 10 3.82 -7.44 12.44
N ILE A 11 2.59 -7.56 11.94
CA ILE A 11 2.14 -6.82 10.74
C ILE A 11 1.95 -5.34 11.08
N ASP A 12 1.40 -5.02 12.25
CA ASP A 12 1.28 -3.63 12.71
C ASP A 12 2.67 -2.99 12.82
N ALA A 13 3.68 -3.71 13.33
CA ALA A 13 5.07 -3.24 13.34
C ALA A 13 5.62 -2.95 11.93
N LEU A 14 5.46 -3.87 10.98
CA LEU A 14 5.89 -3.66 9.59
C LEU A 14 5.24 -2.42 8.98
N LYS A 15 3.92 -2.28 9.12
CA LYS A 15 3.18 -1.13 8.59
C LYS A 15 3.64 0.18 9.22
N ALA A 16 3.83 0.20 10.54
CA ALA A 16 4.28 1.39 11.26
C ALA A 16 5.66 1.81 10.76
N ILE A 17 6.63 0.90 10.72
CA ILE A 17 8.00 1.19 10.28
C ILE A 17 8.02 1.63 8.81
N ALA A 18 7.32 0.90 7.93
CA ALA A 18 7.27 1.22 6.51
C ALA A 18 6.63 2.59 6.26
N ALA A 19 5.59 2.96 7.00
CA ALA A 19 4.98 4.28 6.89
C ALA A 19 5.99 5.39 7.24
N GLN A 20 6.73 5.24 8.33
CA GLN A 20 7.73 6.24 8.73
C GLN A 20 8.86 6.36 7.70
N ALA A 21 9.36 5.23 7.16
CA ALA A 21 10.38 5.25 6.13
C ALA A 21 9.93 5.99 4.86
N ILE A 22 8.66 5.82 4.46
CA ILE A 22 8.09 6.55 3.33
C ILE A 22 7.97 8.04 3.63
N VAL A 23 7.44 8.42 4.79
CA VAL A 23 7.32 9.84 5.16
C VAL A 23 8.69 10.51 5.18
N LEU A 24 9.66 9.89 5.87
CA LEU A 24 11.03 10.40 5.94
C LEU A 24 11.68 10.50 4.56
N HIS A 25 11.46 9.53 3.67
CA HIS A 25 11.90 9.61 2.28
C HIS A 25 11.42 10.90 1.61
N HIS A 26 10.12 11.22 1.70
CA HIS A 26 9.60 12.44 1.07
C HIS A 26 10.12 13.71 1.74
N LEU A 27 10.24 13.73 3.07
CA LEU A 27 10.79 14.87 3.83
C LEU A 27 12.24 15.19 3.42
N VAL A 28 13.04 14.18 3.06
CA VAL A 28 14.42 14.38 2.58
C VAL A 28 14.54 14.46 1.06
N SER A 29 13.43 14.43 0.32
CA SER A 29 13.46 14.48 -1.16
C SER A 29 12.95 15.80 -1.74
N TYR A 30 12.13 16.55 -1.00
CA TYR A 30 11.46 17.73 -1.56
C TYR A 30 11.70 19.01 -0.74
N GLY A 31 12.06 20.08 -1.47
CA GLY A 31 12.07 21.45 -0.96
C GLY A 31 13.25 21.83 -0.05
N PRO A 32 13.19 23.02 0.57
CA PRO A 32 14.23 23.51 1.46
C PRO A 32 14.54 22.62 2.66
N ILE A 33 13.53 21.93 3.23
CA ILE A 33 13.73 21.00 4.35
C ILE A 33 14.66 19.87 3.94
N ALA A 34 14.50 19.33 2.74
CA ALA A 34 15.37 18.29 2.21
C ALA A 34 16.82 18.79 2.05
N ARG A 35 17.02 20.01 1.52
CA ARG A 35 18.35 20.61 1.40
C ARG A 35 19.06 20.73 2.75
N ALA A 36 18.36 21.26 3.76
CA ALA A 36 18.89 21.35 5.11
C ALA A 36 19.22 19.98 5.72
N ALA A 37 18.37 18.97 5.50
CA ALA A 37 18.63 17.60 5.95
C ALA A 37 19.89 16.99 5.31
N HIS A 38 20.10 17.24 4.01
CA HIS A 38 21.29 16.78 3.29
C HIS A 38 22.56 17.52 3.72
N GLU A 39 22.45 18.76 4.17
CA GLU A 39 23.58 19.54 4.68
C GLU A 39 24.01 19.07 6.08
N VAL A 40 23.05 18.91 7.02
CA VAL A 40 23.37 18.57 8.41
C VAL A 40 23.56 17.06 8.62
N LEU A 41 22.79 16.23 7.92
CA LEU A 41 22.77 14.77 8.09
C LEU A 41 22.96 14.03 6.75
N PRO A 42 24.03 14.31 5.98
CA PRO A 42 24.18 13.87 4.59
C PRO A 42 24.04 12.36 4.40
N LEU A 43 24.63 11.56 5.31
CA LEU A 43 24.58 10.10 5.22
C LEU A 43 23.16 9.56 5.43
N LEU A 44 22.46 10.07 6.46
CA LEU A 44 21.11 9.61 6.78
C LEU A 44 20.09 10.09 5.74
N ALA A 45 20.15 11.36 5.35
CA ALA A 45 19.30 11.94 4.33
C ALA A 45 19.52 11.23 2.98
N GLY A 46 20.77 11.03 2.56
CA GLY A 46 21.10 10.30 1.34
C GLY A 46 20.59 8.85 1.34
N PHE A 47 20.73 8.14 2.48
CA PHE A 47 20.21 6.79 2.61
C PHE A 47 18.67 6.75 2.51
N MET A 48 17.97 7.65 3.18
CA MET A 48 16.50 7.75 3.12
C MET A 48 15.99 8.22 1.76
N HIS A 49 16.66 9.15 1.12
CA HIS A 49 16.39 9.58 -0.26
C HIS A 49 16.49 8.39 -1.23
N GLN A 50 17.59 7.62 -1.16
CA GLN A 50 17.82 6.52 -2.09
C GLN A 50 16.90 5.33 -1.85
N TYR A 51 16.75 4.89 -0.60
CA TYR A 51 16.16 3.60 -0.27
C TYR A 51 14.79 3.69 0.42
N GLY A 52 14.42 4.82 1.01
CA GLY A 52 13.20 4.93 1.82
C GLY A 52 11.91 4.63 1.03
N ARG A 53 11.84 5.02 -0.25
CA ARG A 53 10.72 4.64 -1.15
C ARG A 53 10.54 3.13 -1.34
N MET A 54 11.58 2.32 -1.11
CA MET A 54 11.47 0.86 -1.23
C MET A 54 10.56 0.26 -0.17
N ALA A 55 10.30 0.97 0.94
CA ALA A 55 9.37 0.51 1.99
C ALA A 55 7.94 0.25 1.47
N VAL A 56 7.55 0.80 0.31
CA VAL A 56 6.32 0.43 -0.39
C VAL A 56 6.20 -1.09 -0.59
N GLN A 57 7.31 -1.78 -0.85
CA GLN A 57 7.31 -3.24 -1.05
C GLN A 57 6.79 -4.00 0.17
N ILE A 58 7.02 -3.46 1.37
CA ILE A 58 6.49 -4.02 2.62
C ILE A 58 4.95 -3.94 2.62
N PHE A 59 4.40 -2.79 2.22
CA PHE A 59 2.94 -2.63 2.11
C PHE A 59 2.33 -3.54 1.05
N LEU A 60 2.99 -3.73 -0.10
CA LEU A 60 2.51 -4.63 -1.15
C LEU A 60 2.45 -6.08 -0.67
N VAL A 61 3.52 -6.57 -0.04
CA VAL A 61 3.56 -7.93 0.53
C VAL A 61 2.51 -8.10 1.62
N VAL A 62 2.40 -7.15 2.56
CA VAL A 62 1.38 -7.19 3.62
C VAL A 62 -0.03 -7.12 3.03
N GLY A 63 -0.26 -6.28 2.03
CA GLY A 63 -1.54 -6.12 1.34
C GLY A 63 -1.99 -7.41 0.65
N GLY A 64 -1.05 -8.09 -0.03
CA GLY A 64 -1.30 -9.39 -0.65
C GLY A 64 -1.62 -10.48 0.37
N TYR A 65 -0.85 -10.54 1.47
CA TYR A 65 -1.09 -11.47 2.57
C TYR A 65 -2.49 -11.28 3.18
N LEU A 66 -2.84 -10.04 3.53
CA LEU A 66 -4.13 -9.73 4.16
C LEU A 66 -5.30 -9.95 3.18
N SER A 67 -5.12 -9.66 1.89
CA SER A 67 -6.14 -9.87 0.88
C SER A 67 -6.38 -11.35 0.61
N ALA A 68 -5.33 -12.18 0.51
CA ALA A 68 -5.48 -13.63 0.42
C ALA A 68 -6.18 -14.20 1.65
N ARG A 69 -5.78 -13.76 2.85
CA ARG A 69 -6.41 -14.16 4.11
C ARG A 69 -7.90 -13.81 4.18
N GLY A 70 -8.30 -12.65 3.65
CA GLY A 70 -9.69 -12.20 3.65
C GLY A 70 -10.56 -12.81 2.55
N LEU A 71 -10.05 -12.86 1.32
CA LEU A 71 -10.82 -13.27 0.12
C LEU A 71 -10.81 -14.78 -0.11
N SER A 72 -9.70 -15.44 0.21
CA SER A 72 -9.48 -16.87 -0.03
C SER A 72 -8.74 -17.52 1.14
N PRO A 73 -9.36 -17.58 2.34
CA PRO A 73 -8.67 -18.03 3.56
C PRO A 73 -7.98 -19.39 3.46
N ARG A 74 -8.46 -20.31 2.63
CA ARG A 74 -7.94 -21.68 2.41
C ARG A 74 -7.51 -21.93 0.96
N GLY A 75 -7.33 -20.90 0.14
CA GLY A 75 -7.01 -21.04 -1.29
C GLY A 75 -8.23 -21.31 -2.19
N GLN A 76 -9.45 -21.31 -1.63
CA GLN A 76 -10.67 -21.49 -2.40
C GLN A 76 -10.91 -20.39 -3.44
N ALA A 77 -11.67 -20.74 -4.49
CA ALA A 77 -12.14 -19.78 -5.46
C ALA A 77 -13.04 -18.69 -4.83
N LEU A 78 -13.15 -17.55 -5.51
CA LEU A 78 -13.85 -16.38 -5.02
C LEU A 78 -15.36 -16.64 -4.80
N GLN A 79 -15.82 -16.57 -3.56
CA GLN A 79 -17.24 -16.82 -3.24
C GLN A 79 -18.13 -15.58 -3.43
N ALA A 80 -17.58 -14.38 -3.26
CA ALA A 80 -18.33 -13.13 -3.41
C ALA A 80 -18.43 -12.65 -4.86
N ALA A 81 -19.31 -11.68 -5.12
CA ALA A 81 -19.40 -10.99 -6.39
C ALA A 81 -18.15 -10.10 -6.60
N ALA A 82 -17.39 -10.36 -7.67
CA ALA A 82 -16.17 -9.60 -7.97
C ALA A 82 -16.44 -8.08 -8.08
N PRO A 83 -17.48 -7.59 -8.80
CA PRO A 83 -17.74 -6.16 -8.90
C PRO A 83 -17.99 -5.48 -7.55
N GLU A 84 -18.72 -6.12 -6.65
CA GLU A 84 -19.01 -5.61 -5.30
C GLU A 84 -17.73 -5.46 -4.46
N LEU A 85 -16.81 -6.43 -4.55
CA LEU A 85 -15.52 -6.37 -3.86
C LEU A 85 -14.64 -5.24 -4.40
N LEU A 86 -14.59 -5.08 -5.73
CA LEU A 86 -13.83 -4.02 -6.39
C LEU A 86 -14.38 -2.65 -6.03
N TRP A 87 -15.70 -2.48 -6.07
CA TRP A 87 -16.36 -1.23 -5.73
C TRP A 87 -16.11 -0.82 -4.27
N ARG A 88 -16.26 -1.76 -3.32
CA ARG A 88 -15.94 -1.50 -1.91
C ARG A 88 -14.47 -1.16 -1.69
N ARG A 89 -13.54 -1.83 -2.40
CA ARG A 89 -12.11 -1.51 -2.32
C ARG A 89 -11.83 -0.12 -2.89
N TYR A 90 -12.40 0.20 -4.05
CA TYR A 90 -12.30 1.51 -4.68
C TYR A 90 -12.76 2.62 -3.73
N LEU A 91 -13.97 2.53 -3.17
CA LEU A 91 -14.50 3.55 -2.25
C LEU A 91 -13.64 3.73 -1.00
N ARG A 92 -13.14 2.64 -0.41
CA ARG A 92 -12.26 2.69 0.76
C ARG A 92 -10.94 3.42 0.46
N LEU A 93 -10.43 3.34 -0.76
CA LEU A 93 -9.19 4.00 -1.18
C LEU A 93 -9.45 5.45 -1.61
N VAL A 94 -10.40 5.63 -2.53
CA VAL A 94 -10.60 6.89 -3.24
C VAL A 94 -11.19 7.98 -2.36
N LEU A 95 -12.11 7.67 -1.43
CA LEU A 95 -12.76 8.70 -0.63
C LEU A 95 -11.78 9.44 0.29
N PRO A 96 -10.94 8.75 1.08
CA PRO A 96 -9.90 9.44 1.86
C PRO A 96 -8.84 10.08 0.96
N PHE A 97 -8.51 9.44 -0.18
CA PHE A 97 -7.56 10.00 -1.13
C PHE A 97 -8.02 11.35 -1.70
N LEU A 98 -9.28 11.46 -2.13
CA LEU A 98 -9.84 12.71 -2.65
C LEU A 98 -9.87 13.81 -1.59
N ALA A 99 -10.17 13.47 -0.34
CA ALA A 99 -10.10 14.43 0.76
C ALA A 99 -8.67 14.95 0.97
N ALA A 100 -7.67 14.07 0.95
CA ALA A 100 -6.26 14.46 1.07
C ALA A 100 -5.75 15.22 -0.16
N LEU A 101 -6.21 14.87 -1.36
CA LEU A 101 -5.93 15.59 -2.59
C LEU A 101 -6.49 17.02 -2.51
N ALA A 102 -7.74 17.19 -2.05
CA ALA A 102 -8.32 18.52 -1.83
C ALA A 102 -7.51 19.36 -0.83
N LEU A 103 -7.01 18.75 0.25
CA LEU A 103 -6.09 19.42 1.18
C LEU A 103 -4.77 19.79 0.53
N THR A 104 -4.23 18.94 -0.35
CA THR A 104 -3.01 19.22 -1.12
C THR A 104 -3.20 20.41 -2.07
N LEU A 105 -4.30 20.43 -2.81
CA LEU A 105 -4.64 21.54 -3.71
C LEU A 105 -4.90 22.83 -2.94
N GLY A 106 -5.59 22.75 -1.80
CA GLY A 106 -5.79 23.89 -0.91
C GLY A 106 -4.46 24.45 -0.36
N ALA A 107 -3.58 23.56 0.13
CA ALA A 107 -2.24 23.95 0.58
C ALA A 107 -1.42 24.59 -0.55
N SER A 108 -1.53 24.05 -1.77
CA SER A 108 -0.89 24.59 -2.96
C SER A 108 -1.38 26.00 -3.28
N GLY A 109 -2.70 26.23 -3.22
CA GLY A 109 -3.29 27.55 -3.43
C GLY A 109 -2.87 28.60 -2.39
N LEU A 110 -2.56 28.18 -1.15
CA LEU A 110 -2.05 29.08 -0.11
C LEU A 110 -0.61 29.54 -0.35
N ILE A 111 0.19 28.71 -1.02
CA ILE A 111 1.63 28.98 -1.20
C ILE A 111 2.02 29.41 -2.62
N VAL A 112 1.10 29.30 -3.59
CA VAL A 112 1.39 29.53 -5.02
C VAL A 112 1.99 30.90 -5.31
N SER A 113 1.58 31.94 -4.57
CA SER A 113 2.10 33.30 -4.72
C SER A 113 3.54 33.44 -4.23
N SER A 114 3.96 32.57 -3.31
CA SER A 114 5.28 32.60 -2.68
C SER A 114 6.27 31.61 -3.33
N TRP A 115 5.77 30.45 -3.80
CA TRP A 115 6.58 29.34 -4.31
C TRP A 115 5.89 28.62 -5.48
N PRO A 116 5.77 29.28 -6.65
CA PRO A 116 5.05 28.72 -7.79
C PRO A 116 5.68 27.42 -8.33
N GLU A 117 6.99 27.25 -8.15
CA GLU A 117 7.76 26.07 -8.54
C GLU A 117 7.45 24.78 -7.75
N LEU A 118 6.76 24.89 -6.60
CA LEU A 118 6.34 23.75 -5.77
C LEU A 118 4.88 23.36 -5.99
N VAL A 119 4.16 24.06 -6.86
CA VAL A 119 2.72 23.93 -7.07
C VAL A 119 2.43 23.47 -8.51
N PRO A 120 1.61 22.43 -8.72
CA PRO A 120 1.20 22.06 -10.07
C PRO A 120 0.46 23.23 -10.75
N THR A 121 0.88 23.58 -11.97
CA THR A 121 0.18 24.55 -12.82
C THR A 121 -0.80 23.84 -13.76
N ASP A 122 -1.78 24.58 -14.29
CA ASP A 122 -2.64 24.13 -15.40
C ASP A 122 -3.39 22.80 -15.16
N ILE A 123 -3.84 22.58 -13.93
CA ILE A 123 -4.61 21.38 -13.55
C ILE A 123 -5.92 21.33 -14.34
N SER A 124 -5.99 20.40 -15.28
CA SER A 124 -7.18 20.21 -16.11
C SER A 124 -8.28 19.42 -15.37
N PHE A 125 -9.54 19.62 -15.76
CA PHE A 125 -10.65 18.77 -15.29
C PHE A 125 -10.42 17.29 -15.62
N GLY A 126 -9.79 16.99 -16.77
CA GLY A 126 -9.42 15.64 -17.16
C GLY A 126 -8.44 14.99 -16.18
N GLN A 127 -7.45 15.74 -15.72
CA GLN A 127 -6.49 15.28 -14.71
C GLN A 127 -7.18 14.99 -13.37
N LEU A 128 -8.05 15.88 -12.89
CA LEU A 128 -8.79 15.67 -11.64
C LEU A 128 -9.69 14.43 -11.72
N PHE A 129 -10.38 14.24 -12.86
CA PHE A 129 -11.22 13.07 -13.07
C PHE A 129 -10.40 11.77 -13.16
N ALA A 130 -9.23 11.81 -13.80
CA ALA A 130 -8.30 10.68 -13.84
C ALA A 130 -7.77 10.32 -12.44
N HIS A 131 -7.53 11.30 -11.57
CA HIS A 131 -7.17 11.05 -10.17
C HIS A 131 -8.34 10.43 -9.39
N ALA A 132 -9.56 10.93 -9.58
CA ALA A 132 -10.75 10.34 -8.96
C ALA A 132 -10.96 8.88 -9.40
N LEU A 133 -10.70 8.54 -10.66
CA LEU A 133 -10.78 7.16 -11.14
C LEU A 133 -9.54 6.30 -10.83
N LEU A 134 -8.48 6.89 -10.27
CA LEU A 134 -7.18 6.26 -10.05
C LEU A 134 -6.53 5.74 -11.36
N LEU A 135 -6.67 6.52 -12.44
CA LEU A 135 -6.16 6.24 -13.78
C LEU A 135 -5.09 7.24 -14.27
N HIS A 136 -4.68 8.20 -13.43
CA HIS A 136 -3.79 9.31 -13.81
C HIS A 136 -2.49 8.86 -14.49
N ASP A 137 -1.71 7.95 -13.88
CA ASP A 137 -0.45 7.48 -14.48
C ASP A 137 -0.67 6.71 -15.79
N VAL A 138 -1.76 5.91 -15.88
CA VAL A 138 -2.11 5.13 -17.09
C VAL A 138 -2.49 6.06 -18.24
N LEU A 139 -3.08 7.22 -17.94
CA LEU A 139 -3.46 8.24 -18.91
C LEU A 139 -2.35 9.27 -19.16
N GLY A 140 -1.18 9.13 -18.53
CA GLY A 140 -0.03 10.02 -18.69
C GLY A 140 -0.17 11.36 -17.96
N TYR A 141 -1.07 11.47 -16.98
CA TYR A 141 -1.16 12.65 -16.13
C TYR A 141 -0.18 12.57 -14.97
N GLU A 142 0.53 13.67 -14.70
CA GLU A 142 1.37 13.79 -13.52
C GLU A 142 0.55 13.70 -12.22
N ALA A 143 1.13 13.06 -11.21
CA ALA A 143 0.51 12.89 -9.90
C ALA A 143 0.46 14.23 -9.13
N LEU A 144 -0.74 14.64 -8.73
CA LEU A 144 -0.99 15.89 -7.99
C LEU A 144 -0.59 15.85 -6.50
N THR A 145 -0.26 14.66 -5.99
CA THR A 145 0.19 14.47 -4.61
C THR A 145 1.09 13.26 -4.53
N VAL A 146 2.08 13.29 -3.64
CA VAL A 146 2.96 12.13 -3.48
C VAL A 146 2.16 10.95 -2.92
N GLY A 147 2.44 9.77 -3.46
CA GLY A 147 1.71 8.56 -3.10
C GLY A 147 0.41 8.31 -3.87
N ALA A 148 -0.07 9.22 -4.72
CA ALA A 148 -1.22 8.96 -5.60
C ALA A 148 -1.06 7.67 -6.42
N TRP A 149 0.14 7.48 -6.99
CA TRP A 149 0.57 6.26 -7.68
C TRP A 149 0.31 4.98 -6.85
N TYR A 150 0.67 4.97 -5.56
CA TYR A 150 0.48 3.79 -4.71
C TYR A 150 -1.00 3.44 -4.55
N VAL A 151 -1.87 4.44 -4.41
CA VAL A 151 -3.32 4.23 -4.24
C VAL A 151 -3.90 3.56 -5.49
N ALA A 152 -3.49 4.01 -6.68
CA ALA A 152 -3.88 3.40 -7.94
C ALA A 152 -3.36 1.96 -8.07
N ILE A 153 -2.07 1.73 -7.78
CA ILE A 153 -1.47 0.40 -7.85
C ILE A 153 -2.10 -0.57 -6.83
N ASP A 154 -2.44 -0.12 -5.62
CA ASP A 154 -3.12 -0.97 -4.63
C ASP A 154 -4.48 -1.48 -5.13
N LEU A 155 -5.26 -0.61 -5.78
CA LEU A 155 -6.53 -1.03 -6.40
C LEU A 155 -6.28 -2.02 -7.55
N GLN A 156 -5.33 -1.73 -8.44
CA GLN A 156 -5.00 -2.62 -9.56
C GLN A 156 -4.54 -4.00 -9.08
N LEU A 157 -3.67 -4.07 -8.06
CA LEU A 157 -3.19 -5.33 -7.48
C LEU A 157 -4.31 -6.14 -6.81
N PHE A 158 -5.19 -5.46 -6.08
CA PHE A 158 -6.38 -6.08 -5.51
C PHE A 158 -7.30 -6.61 -6.63
N ALA A 159 -7.49 -5.85 -7.69
CA ALA A 159 -8.30 -6.24 -8.84
C ALA A 159 -7.73 -7.46 -9.57
N LEU A 160 -6.41 -7.49 -9.79
CA LEU A 160 -5.72 -8.65 -10.36
C LEU A 160 -5.92 -9.90 -9.51
N LEU A 161 -5.74 -9.81 -8.18
CA LEU A 161 -5.97 -10.94 -7.28
C LEU A 161 -7.42 -11.43 -7.34
N VAL A 162 -8.40 -10.52 -7.28
CA VAL A 162 -9.83 -10.84 -7.40
C VAL A 162 -10.12 -11.52 -8.74
N GLY A 163 -9.58 -10.99 -9.84
CA GLY A 163 -9.73 -11.54 -11.19
C GLY A 163 -9.18 -12.96 -11.31
N LEU A 164 -7.98 -13.23 -10.78
CA LEU A 164 -7.37 -14.56 -10.78
C LEU A 164 -8.18 -15.56 -9.94
N LEU A 165 -8.64 -15.15 -8.76
CA LEU A 165 -9.48 -16.00 -7.89
C LEU A 165 -10.88 -16.23 -8.48
N TRP A 166 -11.41 -15.27 -9.24
CA TRP A 166 -12.66 -15.41 -9.98
C TRP A 166 -12.51 -16.33 -11.19
N LEU A 167 -11.39 -16.25 -11.92
CA LEU A 167 -11.08 -17.16 -13.03
C LEU A 167 -10.98 -18.61 -12.53
N ALA A 168 -10.35 -18.83 -11.37
CA ALA A 168 -10.31 -20.13 -10.71
C ALA A 168 -11.71 -20.71 -10.44
N ARG A 169 -12.73 -19.86 -10.26
CA ARG A 169 -14.14 -20.26 -10.04
C ARG A 169 -14.82 -20.77 -11.31
N ARG A 170 -14.56 -20.12 -12.46
CA ARG A 170 -15.15 -20.47 -13.76
C ARG A 170 -14.62 -21.78 -14.31
N GLY A 171 -13.41 -22.16 -13.87
CA GLY A 171 -12.86 -23.48 -14.08
C GLY A 171 -13.77 -24.55 -13.53
N TRP A 172 -13.83 -24.75 -12.21
CA TRP A 172 -14.10 -26.10 -11.71
C TRP A 172 -14.85 -26.17 -10.36
N ARG A 173 -15.98 -26.87 -10.31
CA ARG A 173 -16.87 -27.00 -9.13
C ARG A 173 -16.45 -28.05 -8.08
N HIS A 174 -15.25 -28.64 -8.17
CA HIS A 174 -14.85 -29.77 -7.32
C HIS A 174 -13.93 -29.35 -6.15
N PRO A 175 -14.15 -29.84 -4.91
CA PRO A 175 -13.33 -29.51 -3.72
C PRO A 175 -11.84 -29.87 -3.83
N SER A 176 -11.46 -30.81 -4.69
CA SER A 176 -10.06 -31.21 -4.94
C SER A 176 -9.22 -30.13 -5.64
N ARG A 177 -9.80 -28.97 -5.96
CA ARG A 177 -9.21 -27.92 -6.81
C ARG A 177 -8.95 -26.60 -6.07
N LEU A 178 -8.91 -26.64 -4.73
CA LEU A 178 -8.52 -25.52 -3.83
C LEU A 178 -7.10 -24.96 -4.07
N VAL A 179 -6.32 -25.59 -4.94
CA VAL A 179 -4.94 -25.19 -5.26
C VAL A 179 -4.87 -24.31 -6.52
N VAL A 180 -5.94 -24.27 -7.34
CA VAL A 180 -5.94 -23.54 -8.62
C VAL A 180 -5.75 -22.03 -8.42
N GLY A 181 -6.45 -21.42 -7.47
CA GLY A 181 -6.29 -20.00 -7.14
C GLY A 181 -4.84 -19.65 -6.76
N PRO A 182 -4.26 -20.33 -5.75
CA PRO A 182 -2.85 -20.19 -5.41
C PRO A 182 -1.89 -20.42 -6.59
N LEU A 183 -2.13 -21.40 -7.47
CA LEU A 183 -1.28 -21.65 -8.64
C LEU A 183 -1.35 -20.52 -9.67
N LEU A 184 -2.55 -20.00 -9.95
CA LEU A 184 -2.71 -18.85 -10.85
C LEU A 184 -2.00 -17.60 -10.31
N VAL A 185 -2.11 -17.37 -8.99
CA VAL A 185 -1.42 -16.25 -8.34
C VAL A 185 0.09 -16.45 -8.32
N ALA A 186 0.58 -17.66 -8.05
CA ALA A 186 2.00 -17.98 -8.15
C ALA A 186 2.51 -17.78 -9.58
N GLY A 187 1.77 -18.26 -10.59
CA GLY A 187 2.10 -18.09 -12.00
C GLY A 187 2.17 -16.61 -12.41
N ALA A 188 1.18 -15.81 -12.02
CA ALA A 188 1.17 -14.37 -12.28
C ALA A 188 2.29 -13.63 -11.52
N ALA A 189 2.60 -14.03 -10.28
CA ALA A 189 3.72 -13.46 -9.51
C ALA A 189 5.07 -13.79 -10.16
N LEU A 190 5.24 -15.00 -10.70
CA LEU A 190 6.44 -15.38 -11.45
C LEU A 190 6.51 -14.66 -12.80
N ALA A 191 5.40 -14.54 -13.54
CA ALA A 191 5.37 -13.75 -14.77
C ALA A 191 5.74 -12.28 -14.51
N SER A 192 5.26 -11.71 -13.41
CA SER A 192 5.69 -10.40 -12.93
C SER A 192 7.19 -10.39 -12.64
N ALA A 193 7.70 -11.34 -11.86
CA ALA A 193 9.11 -11.38 -11.47
C ALA A 193 10.08 -11.62 -12.65
N PHE A 194 9.72 -12.41 -13.66
CA PHE A 194 10.61 -12.77 -14.78
C PHE A 194 10.45 -11.90 -16.02
N VAL A 195 9.27 -11.28 -16.21
CA VAL A 195 8.93 -10.55 -17.44
C VAL A 195 8.53 -9.11 -17.13
N PHE A 196 7.36 -8.89 -16.51
CA PHE A 196 6.76 -7.55 -16.44
C PHE A 196 7.58 -6.58 -15.58
N ASN A 197 8.09 -7.03 -14.43
CA ASN A 197 8.87 -6.21 -13.49
C ASN A 197 10.25 -5.77 -14.05
N ARG A 198 10.64 -6.26 -15.22
CA ARG A 198 11.89 -5.86 -15.90
C ARG A 198 11.68 -4.74 -16.92
N GLN A 199 10.43 -4.43 -17.24
CA GLN A 199 10.06 -3.41 -18.22
C GLN A 199 9.60 -2.16 -17.46
N SER A 200 10.47 -1.16 -17.34
CA SER A 200 10.20 0.08 -16.58
C SER A 200 8.93 0.78 -17.03
N ASP A 201 8.59 0.69 -18.32
CA ASP A 201 7.41 1.33 -18.93
C ASP A 201 6.09 0.76 -18.38
N LEU A 202 6.14 -0.36 -17.66
CA LEU A 202 4.98 -0.96 -17.04
C LEU A 202 4.75 -0.50 -15.58
N ASP A 203 5.51 0.48 -15.07
CA ASP A 203 5.41 0.93 -13.67
C ASP A 203 4.10 1.70 -13.32
N ALA A 204 3.30 2.05 -14.33
CA ALA A 204 1.91 2.50 -14.17
C ALA A 204 0.90 1.34 -13.94
N TYR A 205 1.32 0.09 -14.14
CA TYR A 205 0.44 -1.08 -14.13
C TYR A 205 0.74 -2.05 -12.98
N GLY A 206 -0.31 -2.56 -12.34
CA GLY A 206 -0.22 -3.51 -11.23
C GLY A 206 0.52 -4.81 -11.58
N ILE A 207 0.54 -5.23 -12.84
CA ILE A 207 1.28 -6.42 -13.30
C ILE A 207 2.79 -6.30 -13.07
N TYR A 208 3.34 -5.08 -13.08
CA TYR A 208 4.75 -4.83 -12.77
C TYR A 208 5.08 -5.11 -11.30
N PHE A 209 4.13 -4.87 -10.39
CA PHE A 209 4.31 -5.03 -8.94
C PHE A 209 3.70 -6.31 -8.37
N PHE A 210 3.04 -7.11 -9.22
CA PHE A 210 2.29 -8.28 -8.79
C PHE A 210 3.17 -9.36 -8.15
N ALA A 211 4.46 -9.42 -8.46
CA ALA A 211 5.41 -10.29 -7.75
C ALA A 211 5.39 -10.04 -6.23
N SER A 212 5.52 -8.77 -5.79
CA SER A 212 5.55 -8.41 -4.37
C SER A 212 4.22 -8.70 -3.67
N TYR A 213 3.11 -8.35 -4.32
CA TYR A 213 1.78 -8.59 -3.78
C TYR A 213 1.46 -10.09 -3.73
N GLY A 214 1.74 -10.81 -4.81
CA GLY A 214 1.56 -12.26 -4.94
C GLY A 214 2.40 -13.05 -3.94
N LEU A 215 3.64 -12.62 -3.65
CA LEU A 215 4.47 -13.20 -2.60
C LEU A 215 3.76 -13.20 -1.24
N GLY A 216 3.15 -12.08 -0.86
CA GLY A 216 2.35 -11.99 0.36
C GLY A 216 1.17 -12.96 0.38
N ALA A 217 0.42 -13.03 -0.73
CA ALA A 217 -0.69 -13.96 -0.87
C ALA A 217 -0.23 -15.43 -0.74
N MET A 218 0.89 -15.78 -1.37
CA MET A 218 1.49 -17.11 -1.28
C MET A 218 1.94 -17.45 0.14
N VAL A 219 2.53 -16.51 0.89
CA VAL A 219 2.90 -16.73 2.29
C VAL A 219 1.69 -17.14 3.13
N HIS A 220 0.53 -16.50 2.93
CA HIS A 220 -0.70 -16.88 3.61
C HIS A 220 -1.08 -18.34 3.33
N TRP A 221 -1.19 -18.73 2.06
CA TRP A 221 -1.60 -20.10 1.72
C TRP A 221 -0.55 -21.16 2.08
N LEU A 222 0.74 -20.87 1.88
CA LEU A 222 1.82 -21.76 2.27
C LEU A 222 1.84 -22.02 3.78
N SER A 223 1.45 -21.03 4.61
CA SER A 223 1.37 -21.22 6.07
C SER A 223 0.35 -22.28 6.49
N LEU A 224 -0.64 -22.58 5.65
CA LEU A 224 -1.67 -23.58 5.88
C LEU A 224 -1.29 -24.96 5.36
N TRP A 225 -0.25 -25.05 4.53
CA TRP A 225 0.13 -26.29 3.86
C TRP A 225 1.06 -27.15 4.72
N ARG A 226 0.87 -28.48 4.70
CA ARG A 226 1.71 -29.44 5.45
C ARG A 226 3.19 -29.31 5.11
N HIS A 227 3.52 -29.04 3.84
CA HIS A 227 4.89 -28.93 3.34
C HIS A 227 5.35 -27.46 3.21
N ARG A 228 4.85 -26.57 4.06
CA ARG A 228 5.17 -25.12 4.04
C ARG A 228 6.65 -24.80 3.86
N ARG A 229 7.57 -25.53 4.50
CA ARG A 229 9.02 -25.28 4.41
C ARG A 229 9.51 -25.49 2.98
N ALA A 230 9.14 -26.61 2.36
CA ALA A 230 9.47 -26.89 0.97
C ALA A 230 8.86 -25.84 0.03
N GLY A 231 7.59 -25.47 0.24
CA GLY A 231 6.94 -24.43 -0.56
C GLY A 231 7.61 -23.05 -0.43
N LEU A 232 8.04 -22.65 0.77
CA LEU A 232 8.78 -21.41 0.99
C LEU A 232 10.17 -21.45 0.35
N VAL A 233 10.88 -22.59 0.40
CA VAL A 233 12.17 -22.77 -0.28
C VAL A 233 12.00 -22.67 -1.79
N LEU A 234 10.98 -23.33 -2.36
CA LEU A 234 10.70 -23.25 -3.80
C LEU A 234 10.34 -21.82 -4.23
N LEU A 235 9.52 -21.12 -3.44
CA LEU A 235 9.17 -19.72 -3.70
C LEU A 235 10.41 -18.82 -3.66
N ALA A 236 11.27 -19.00 -2.65
CA ALA A 236 12.51 -18.25 -2.50
C ALA A 236 13.50 -18.56 -3.63
N ALA A 237 13.65 -19.82 -4.03
CA ALA A 237 14.50 -20.23 -5.14
C ALA A 237 14.00 -19.65 -6.47
N ALA A 238 12.69 -19.68 -6.73
CA ALA A 238 12.13 -19.15 -7.97
C ALA A 238 12.31 -17.62 -8.09
N VAL A 239 12.04 -16.86 -7.02
CA VAL A 239 12.27 -15.41 -7.03
C VAL A 239 13.77 -15.06 -6.97
N GLY A 240 14.56 -15.88 -6.27
CA GLY A 240 16.02 -15.79 -6.27
C GLY A 240 16.60 -15.94 -7.68
N ALA A 241 16.12 -16.92 -8.46
CA ALA A 241 16.50 -17.06 -9.86
C ALA A 241 16.14 -15.82 -10.69
N ALA A 242 14.95 -15.23 -10.47
CA ALA A 242 14.58 -13.98 -11.13
C ALA A 242 15.53 -12.82 -10.77
N LEU A 243 15.99 -12.74 -9.52
CA LEU A 243 16.97 -11.75 -9.06
C LEU A 243 18.39 -11.99 -9.61
N MET A 244 18.75 -13.25 -9.86
CA MET A 244 20.03 -13.61 -10.50
C MET A 244 20.08 -13.24 -11.98
N LEU A 245 18.93 -13.28 -12.68
CA LEU A 245 18.86 -12.80 -14.06
C LEU A 245 19.06 -11.29 -14.14
N GLU A 246 18.45 -10.55 -13.22
CA GLU A 246 18.56 -9.10 -13.16
C GLU A 246 18.25 -8.61 -11.74
N TRP A 247 19.24 -8.02 -11.08
CA TRP A 247 19.12 -7.61 -9.69
C TRP A 247 18.19 -6.42 -9.55
N ARG A 248 17.12 -6.60 -8.76
CA ARG A 248 16.10 -5.58 -8.52
C ARG A 248 15.86 -5.45 -7.02
N GLY A 249 16.41 -4.40 -6.42
CA GLY A 249 16.37 -4.20 -4.96
C GLY A 249 14.95 -4.21 -4.37
N ARG A 250 13.95 -3.69 -5.11
CA ARG A 250 12.53 -3.73 -4.68
C ARG A 250 12.02 -5.17 -4.57
N LEU A 251 12.32 -6.03 -5.54
CA LEU A 251 11.93 -7.44 -5.52
C LEU A 251 12.68 -8.21 -4.42
N ALA A 252 13.96 -7.91 -4.19
CA ALA A 252 14.74 -8.49 -3.10
C ALA A 252 14.13 -8.15 -1.73
N LEU A 253 13.75 -6.88 -1.51
CA LEU A 253 13.07 -6.46 -0.29
C LEU A 253 11.70 -7.12 -0.12
N ALA A 254 10.94 -7.28 -1.22
CA ALA A 254 9.66 -7.98 -1.19
C ALA A 254 9.83 -9.46 -0.77
N LEU A 255 10.82 -10.15 -1.34
CA LEU A 255 11.16 -11.53 -0.95
C LEU A 255 11.58 -11.60 0.53
N ALA A 256 12.49 -10.72 0.97
CA ALA A 256 12.92 -10.66 2.37
C ALA A 256 11.73 -10.43 3.32
N THR A 257 10.83 -9.51 2.97
CA THR A 257 9.62 -9.23 3.76
C THR A 257 8.69 -10.44 3.80
N ALA A 258 8.49 -11.12 2.68
CA ALA A 258 7.64 -12.31 2.60
C ALA A 258 8.18 -13.46 3.47
N LEU A 259 9.49 -13.72 3.42
CA LEU A 259 10.14 -14.73 4.25
C LEU A 259 10.12 -14.36 5.74
N TRP A 260 10.37 -13.09 6.07
CA TRP A 260 10.24 -12.60 7.43
C TRP A 260 8.81 -12.75 7.95
N LEU A 261 7.80 -12.41 7.14
CA LEU A 261 6.39 -12.54 7.50
C LEU A 261 6.01 -14.01 7.73
N ALA A 262 6.47 -14.93 6.88
CA ALA A 262 6.27 -16.37 7.04
C ALA A 262 6.88 -16.87 8.36
N TRP A 263 8.09 -16.43 8.68
CA TRP A 263 8.77 -16.76 9.94
C TRP A 263 8.06 -16.17 11.17
N ALA A 264 7.69 -14.89 11.12
CA ALA A 264 6.98 -14.19 12.19
C ALA A 264 5.63 -14.84 12.50
N GLN A 265 4.86 -15.16 11.45
CA GLN A 265 3.58 -15.84 11.59
C GLN A 265 3.74 -17.24 12.18
N GLN A 266 4.78 -17.97 11.78
CA GLN A 266 5.08 -19.27 12.35
C GLN A 266 5.42 -19.19 13.83
N ARG A 267 6.27 -18.25 14.22
CA ARG A 267 6.60 -18.02 15.62
C ARG A 267 5.38 -17.68 16.46
N GLN A 268 4.47 -16.86 15.92
CA GLN A 268 3.22 -16.55 16.59
C GLN A 268 2.32 -17.79 16.76
N ALA A 269 2.24 -18.65 15.74
CA ALA A 269 1.50 -19.91 15.83
C ALA A 269 2.09 -20.88 16.87
N ASP A 270 3.41 -20.86 17.04
CA ASP A 270 4.14 -21.67 18.04
C ASP A 270 4.08 -21.07 19.46
N GLY A 271 3.31 -20.01 19.70
CA GLY A 271 3.23 -19.35 21.01
C GLY A 271 4.49 -18.55 21.39
N ARG A 272 5.35 -18.23 20.43
CA ARG A 272 6.63 -17.49 20.63
C ARG A 272 6.64 -16.17 19.85
N PRO A 273 5.64 -15.28 20.02
CA PRO A 273 5.49 -14.08 19.21
C PRO A 273 6.73 -13.17 19.29
N LEU A 274 7.08 -12.53 18.17
CA LEU A 274 8.20 -11.57 18.10
C LEU A 274 7.93 -10.30 18.91
N VAL A 275 6.66 -9.90 18.94
CA VAL A 275 6.21 -8.69 19.61
C VAL A 275 5.54 -9.11 20.92
N PRO A 276 6.04 -8.66 22.08
CA PRO A 276 5.37 -8.89 23.35
C PRO A 276 3.96 -8.30 23.35
N SER A 277 3.02 -8.96 24.01
CA SER A 277 1.60 -8.55 24.03
C SER A 277 1.39 -7.11 24.50
N GLY A 278 2.20 -6.63 25.46
CA GLY A 278 2.14 -5.25 25.96
C GLY A 278 2.47 -4.18 24.92
N TRP A 279 3.22 -4.50 23.86
CA TRP A 279 3.54 -3.57 22.78
C TRP A 279 2.48 -3.52 21.68
N ALA A 280 1.56 -4.51 21.63
CA ALA A 280 0.55 -4.59 20.59
C ALA A 280 -0.36 -3.34 20.51
N PRO A 281 -0.86 -2.76 21.61
CA PRO A 281 -1.64 -1.52 21.56
C PRO A 281 -0.83 -0.34 21.00
N THR A 282 0.45 -0.23 21.38
CA THR A 282 1.32 0.84 20.89
C THR A 282 1.54 0.70 19.39
N LEU A 283 1.93 -0.47 18.90
CA LEU A 283 2.13 -0.68 17.46
C LEU A 283 0.84 -0.46 16.67
N ALA A 284 -0.30 -0.89 17.22
CA ALA A 284 -1.60 -0.62 16.63
C ALA A 284 -1.87 0.89 16.50
N ARG A 285 -1.49 1.72 17.46
CA ARG A 285 -1.67 3.19 17.38
C ARG A 285 -0.88 3.81 16.21
N TRP A 286 0.30 3.31 15.91
CA TRP A 286 1.12 3.79 14.79
C TRP A 286 0.70 3.17 13.44
N ALA A 287 0.27 1.92 13.44
CA ALA A 287 -0.07 1.18 12.22
C ALA A 287 -1.48 1.44 11.69
N THR A 288 -2.40 1.83 12.57
CA THR A 288 -3.81 2.05 12.20
C THR A 288 -3.98 3.27 11.29
N PRO A 289 -3.45 4.47 11.62
CA PRO A 289 -3.54 5.65 10.77
C PRO A 289 -2.49 5.65 9.64
N SER A 290 -1.85 4.53 9.33
CA SER A 290 -0.73 4.51 8.37
C SER A 290 -1.14 4.95 6.96
N TYR A 291 -2.38 4.67 6.56
CA TYR A 291 -2.91 5.13 5.27
C TYR A 291 -3.22 6.63 5.30
N ALA A 292 -3.91 7.12 6.33
CA ALA A 292 -4.07 8.56 6.56
C ALA A 292 -2.73 9.32 6.55
N LEU A 293 -1.70 8.80 7.23
CA LEU A 293 -0.36 9.37 7.25
C LEU A 293 0.25 9.41 5.85
N PHE A 294 0.16 8.30 5.12
CA PHE A 294 0.62 8.21 3.74
C PHE A 294 -0.06 9.24 2.83
N LEU A 295 -1.33 9.57 3.06
CA LEU A 295 -2.04 10.57 2.27
C LEU A 295 -1.75 12.02 2.70
N LEU A 296 -1.57 12.28 4.00
CA LEU A 296 -1.50 13.64 4.55
C LEU A 296 -0.10 14.21 4.68
N HIS A 297 0.95 13.41 4.65
CA HIS A 297 2.30 13.93 4.89
C HIS A 297 2.73 14.96 3.83
N PHE A 298 2.22 14.89 2.60
CA PHE A 298 2.57 15.82 1.53
C PHE A 298 2.01 17.24 1.70
N PRO A 299 0.70 17.47 1.93
CA PRO A 299 0.21 18.82 2.20
C PRO A 299 0.91 19.47 3.40
N VAL A 300 1.25 18.69 4.44
CA VAL A 300 2.02 19.17 5.59
C VAL A 300 3.44 19.56 5.17
N LEU A 301 4.11 18.70 4.39
CA LEU A 301 5.45 18.96 3.84
C LEU A 301 5.47 20.21 2.94
N LEU A 302 4.41 20.43 2.15
CA LEU A 302 4.30 21.58 1.26
C LEU A 302 4.27 22.90 2.05
N LEU A 303 3.39 22.98 3.06
CA LEU A 303 3.23 24.17 3.91
C LEU A 303 4.49 24.46 4.73
N THR A 304 5.12 23.42 5.27
CA THR A 304 6.32 23.57 6.12
C THR A 304 7.56 23.90 5.29
N ASN A 305 7.69 23.36 4.09
CA ASN A 305 8.70 23.80 3.13
C ASN A 305 8.51 25.28 2.79
N ALA A 306 7.29 25.70 2.46
CA ALA A 306 7.00 27.12 2.18
C ALA A 306 7.32 28.02 3.39
N LEU A 307 7.06 27.56 4.63
CA LEU A 307 7.45 28.28 5.84
C LEU A 307 8.96 28.48 5.92
N LEU A 308 9.75 27.40 5.79
CA LEU A 308 11.22 27.48 5.84
C LEU A 308 11.77 28.41 4.76
N ALA A 309 11.18 28.32 3.57
CA ALA A 309 11.59 29.09 2.41
C ALA A 309 11.35 30.61 2.60
N ASN A 310 10.37 30.98 3.43
CA ASN A 310 10.05 32.37 3.77
C ASN A 310 10.77 32.88 5.04
N LEU A 311 11.76 32.14 5.57
CA LEU A 311 12.60 32.57 6.69
C LEU A 311 14.00 32.98 6.18
N PRO A 312 14.25 34.27 5.91
CA PRO A 312 15.53 34.73 5.39
C PRO A 312 16.67 34.39 6.36
N GLY A 313 17.74 33.78 5.85
CA GLY A 313 18.90 33.41 6.67
C GLY A 313 18.64 32.26 7.65
N ALA A 314 17.58 31.48 7.47
CA ALA A 314 17.34 30.28 8.27
C ALA A 314 18.54 29.33 8.17
N SER A 315 19.05 28.91 9.33
CA SER A 315 20.17 27.99 9.39
C SER A 315 19.75 26.56 9.02
N PRO A 316 20.69 25.68 8.63
CA PRO A 316 20.41 24.27 8.37
C PRO A 316 19.77 23.55 9.58
N GLU A 317 20.11 23.95 10.81
CA GLU A 317 19.50 23.42 12.03
C GLU A 317 18.02 23.82 12.17
N ALA A 318 17.65 25.03 11.76
CA ALA A 318 16.23 25.43 11.68
C ALA A 318 15.47 24.55 10.69
N GLY A 319 16.12 24.16 9.59
CA GLY A 319 15.58 23.18 8.64
C GLY A 319 15.38 21.79 9.25
N LEU A 320 16.29 21.31 10.09
CA LEU A 320 16.10 20.05 10.82
C LEU A 320 14.97 20.13 11.87
N LEU A 321 14.83 21.26 12.55
CA LEU A 321 13.72 21.48 13.48
C LEU A 321 12.39 21.44 12.73
N LEU A 322 12.30 22.06 11.55
CA LEU A 322 11.13 21.96 10.69
C LEU A 322 10.93 20.56 10.10
N LEU A 323 11.98 19.80 9.80
CA LEU A 323 11.86 18.39 9.44
C LEU A 323 11.17 17.58 10.56
N ALA A 324 11.65 17.72 11.79
CA ALA A 324 11.08 17.05 12.95
C ALA A 324 9.64 17.50 13.23
N ALA A 325 9.37 18.81 13.11
CA ALA A 325 8.03 19.36 13.24
C ALA A 325 7.08 18.83 12.15
N THR A 326 7.52 18.77 10.90
CA THR A 326 6.76 18.24 9.75
C THR A 326 6.41 16.78 9.96
N TRP A 327 7.38 15.98 10.40
CA TRP A 327 7.19 14.58 10.73
C TRP A 327 6.18 14.38 11.86
N LEU A 328 6.31 15.16 12.95
CA LEU A 328 5.41 15.09 14.09
C LEU A 328 4.00 15.52 13.71
N LEU A 329 3.84 16.65 13.01
CA LEU A 329 2.55 17.17 12.55
C LEU A 329 1.86 16.18 11.62
N SER A 330 2.59 15.55 10.70
CA SER A 330 2.04 14.52 9.80
C SER A 330 1.47 13.34 10.60
N ASN A 331 2.21 12.84 11.60
CA ASN A 331 1.74 11.76 12.46
C ASN A 331 0.54 12.18 13.33
N CYS A 332 0.56 13.39 13.90
CA CYS A 332 -0.52 13.92 14.73
C CYS A 332 -1.81 14.13 13.93
N LEU A 333 -1.72 14.67 12.70
CA LEU A 333 -2.87 14.91 11.82
C LEU A 333 -3.44 13.63 11.19
N ALA A 334 -2.62 12.59 11.02
CA ALA A 334 -3.08 11.30 10.53
C ALA A 334 -4.12 10.65 11.47
N VAL A 335 -4.03 10.87 12.79
CA VAL A 335 -4.97 10.30 13.78
C VAL A 335 -6.41 10.82 13.62
N PRO A 336 -6.68 12.15 13.69
CA PRO A 336 -8.02 12.68 13.47
C PRO A 336 -8.53 12.41 12.05
N PHE A 337 -7.68 12.50 11.03
CA PHE A 337 -8.07 12.18 9.66
C PHE A 337 -8.48 10.71 9.52
N HIS A 338 -7.73 9.79 10.12
CA HIS A 338 -8.12 8.39 10.17
C HIS A 338 -9.49 8.23 10.84
N ARG A 339 -9.69 8.87 11.99
CA ARG A 339 -10.92 8.74 12.78
C ARG A 339 -12.15 9.29 12.07
N TRP A 340 -12.03 10.43 11.38
CA TRP A 340 -13.16 11.19 10.86
C TRP A 340 -13.35 11.11 9.34
N VAL A 341 -12.34 10.68 8.60
CA VAL A 341 -12.41 10.54 7.14
C VAL A 341 -12.20 9.09 6.71
N GLU A 342 -11.06 8.50 7.07
CA GLU A 342 -10.68 7.15 6.61
C GLU A 342 -11.62 6.05 7.14
N ALA A 343 -11.83 6.02 8.45
CA ALA A 343 -12.63 4.98 9.10
C ALA A 343 -14.13 5.05 8.71
N PRO A 344 -14.76 6.23 8.58
CA PRO A 344 -16.11 6.35 8.03
C PRO A 344 -16.18 5.90 6.56
N ALA A 345 -15.25 6.33 5.71
CA ALA A 345 -15.20 5.89 4.32
C ALA A 345 -15.08 4.36 4.20
N ALA A 346 -14.31 3.72 5.09
CA ALA A 346 -14.18 2.27 5.13
C ALA A 346 -15.44 1.51 5.56
N ARG A 347 -16.44 2.20 6.14
CA ARG A 347 -17.75 1.68 6.54
C ARG A 347 -18.87 2.06 5.57
N PHE A 348 -18.61 3.00 4.66
CA PHE A 348 -19.57 3.42 3.67
C PHE A 348 -19.81 2.28 2.67
N ASP A 349 -21.05 1.79 2.64
CA ASP A 349 -21.49 0.74 1.71
C ASP A 349 -22.74 1.23 0.96
N PRO A 350 -22.58 1.91 -0.18
CA PRO A 350 -23.73 2.42 -0.94
C PRO A 350 -24.59 1.30 -1.52
N LEU A 351 -24.06 0.06 -1.59
CA LEU A 351 -24.80 -1.11 -2.03
C LEU A 351 -25.77 -1.63 -0.96
N ALA A 352 -25.61 -1.23 0.30
CA ALA A 352 -26.54 -1.58 1.37
C ALA A 352 -27.92 -0.89 1.20
N TRP A 353 -28.00 0.17 0.39
CA TRP A 353 -29.24 0.90 0.10
C TRP A 353 -29.94 0.45 -1.17
N LEU A 354 -29.30 -0.42 -1.97
CA LEU A 354 -29.98 -1.05 -3.09
C LEU A 354 -30.91 -2.15 -2.54
N PRO A 355 -32.20 -2.16 -2.89
CA PRO A 355 -33.07 -3.25 -2.51
C PRO A 355 -32.45 -4.55 -3.04
N GLN A 356 -32.28 -5.55 -2.16
CA GLN A 356 -31.86 -6.88 -2.55
C GLN A 356 -32.90 -7.42 -3.54
N LEU A 357 -32.65 -7.27 -4.84
CA LEU A 357 -33.41 -7.93 -5.88
C LEU A 357 -33.07 -9.42 -5.81
N ALA A 358 -33.71 -10.11 -4.87
CA ALA A 358 -33.66 -11.55 -4.77
C ALA A 358 -34.18 -12.15 -6.08
N PRO A 359 -33.50 -13.12 -6.70
CA PRO A 359 -34.10 -13.93 -7.74
C PRO A 359 -35.14 -14.85 -7.08
N ARG A 360 -36.38 -14.38 -6.90
CA ARG A 360 -37.55 -15.23 -6.67
C ARG A 360 -38.01 -15.85 -8.00
N LEU A 361 -37.17 -16.60 -8.67
CA LEU A 361 -37.58 -17.44 -9.80
C LEU A 361 -36.69 -18.67 -9.82
N LEU A 362 -37.18 -19.76 -9.23
CA LEU A 362 -37.04 -21.16 -9.67
C LEU A 362 -37.56 -22.08 -8.54
N SER A 363 -38.88 -22.03 -8.30
CA SER A 363 -39.59 -23.10 -7.58
C SER A 363 -41.03 -23.19 -8.05
N ARG A 364 -41.25 -23.31 -9.37
CA ARG A 364 -42.46 -23.87 -9.97
C ARG A 364 -42.12 -24.41 -11.36
N ARG A 365 -41.72 -25.67 -11.41
CA ARG A 365 -42.35 -26.74 -12.19
C ARG A 365 -41.68 -28.06 -11.86
#